data_AF-A0A9E5TJC2-F1
#
_entry.id   AF-A0A9E5TJC2-F1
#
_cell.length_a   1.000
_cell.length_b   1.000
_cell.length_c   1.000
_cell.angle_alpha   90.00
_cell.angle_beta   90.00
_cell.angle_gamma   90.00
#
_symmetry.space_group_name_H-M   'P 1'
#
loop_
_entity.id
_entity.type
_entity.pdbx_description
1 polymer ?
#
loop_
_entity_poly.entity_id
_entity_poly.type
_entity_poly.pdbx_seq_one_letter_code
_entity_poly.pdbx_strand_id
1 'polypeptide(L)'
;VEALIFTGSIGRRDELSEAAVARNYAIQLGVPPNDIYIEELSTETFENLLEAKSIIDREGFVQILLVSDPLHMRRALTMASDIGI
;
A
#
# COMPACT_ATOMS: atom_id res chain seq x y z
N VAL A 1 -12.90 -5.02 6.63
CA VAL A 1 -11.60 -4.35 6.37
C VAL A 1 -11.53 -3.20 7.35
N GLU A 2 -10.51 -3.20 8.20
CA GLU A 2 -10.35 -2.21 9.29
C GLU A 2 -9.52 -1.01 8.83
N ALA A 3 -8.59 -1.23 7.91
CA ALA A 3 -7.75 -0.19 7.34
C ALA A 3 -7.37 -0.52 5.89
N LEU A 4 -7.02 0.51 5.12
CA LEU A 4 -6.44 0.41 3.78
C LEU A 4 -5.04 1.02 3.79
N ILE A 5 -4.08 0.31 3.21
CA ILE A 5 -2.72 0.81 2.99
C ILE A 5 -2.52 0.90 1.49
N PHE A 6 -2.31 2.11 0.98
CA PHE A 6 -1.97 2.33 -0.42
C PHE A 6 -0.48 2.63 -0.55
N THR A 7 0.19 1.92 -1.46
CA THR A 7 1.61 2.10 -1.78
C THR A 7 1.74 2.57 -3.21
N GLY A 8 2.68 3.46 -3.49
CA GLY A 8 3.02 3.84 -4.86
C GLY A 8 3.54 5.27 -4.96
N SER A 9 4.61 5.43 -5.74
CA SER A 9 5.31 6.69 -5.92
C SER A 9 4.65 7.62 -6.94
N ILE A 10 5.34 8.72 -7.22
CA ILE A 10 4.98 9.72 -8.22
C ILE A 10 5.46 9.23 -9.60
N GLY A 11 4.53 8.88 -10.49
CA GLY A 11 4.86 8.43 -11.84
C GLY A 11 5.43 9.55 -12.74
N ARG A 12 4.93 10.78 -12.61
CA ARG A 12 5.42 11.95 -13.37
C ARG A 12 5.60 13.15 -12.46
N ARG A 13 6.67 13.93 -12.72
CA ARG A 13 6.97 15.15 -11.97
C ARG A 13 5.75 16.09 -11.98
N ASP A 14 5.40 16.59 -10.80
CA ASP A 14 4.28 17.51 -10.55
C ASP A 14 2.87 16.87 -10.56
N GLU A 15 2.76 15.53 -10.54
CA GLU A 15 1.50 14.79 -10.32
C GLU A 15 1.38 14.27 -8.87
N LEU A 16 0.16 13.91 -8.47
CA LEU A 16 -0.08 13.15 -7.23
C LEU A 16 0.54 11.76 -7.35
N SER A 17 1.00 11.21 -6.23
CA SER A 17 1.43 9.81 -6.16
C SER A 17 0.25 8.87 -6.44
N GLU A 18 0.55 7.66 -6.88
CA GLU A 18 -0.46 6.61 -7.05
C GLU A 18 -1.19 6.34 -5.73
N ALA A 19 -0.47 6.34 -4.60
CA ALA A 19 -1.04 6.17 -3.27
C ALA A 19 -1.99 7.31 -2.88
N ALA A 20 -1.65 8.57 -3.18
CA ALA A 20 -2.51 9.72 -2.92
C ALA A 20 -3.78 9.71 -3.79
N VAL A 21 -3.66 9.32 -5.06
CA VAL A 21 -4.81 9.13 -5.97
C VAL A 21 -5.74 8.05 -5.42
N ALA A 22 -5.20 6.90 -5.02
CA ALA A 22 -5.97 5.80 -4.45
C ALA A 22 -6.66 6.19 -3.14
N ARG A 23 -5.97 6.91 -2.24
CA ARG A 23 -6.56 7.46 -1.02
C ARG A 23 -7.74 8.38 -1.33
N ASN A 24 -7.57 9.33 -2.24
CA ASN A 24 -8.63 10.27 -2.58
C ASN A 24 -9.84 9.54 -3.19
N TYR A 25 -9.61 8.52 -4.00
CA TYR A 25 -10.65 7.68 -4.55
C TYR A 25 -11.40 6.89 -3.45
N ALA A 26 -10.69 6.29 -2.51
CA ALA A 26 -11.30 5.57 -1.39
C ALA A 26 -12.14 6.49 -0.48
N ILE A 27 -11.66 7.71 -0.22
CA ILE A 27 -12.42 8.72 0.54
C ILE A 27 -13.71 9.10 -0.19
N GLN A 28 -13.67 9.27 -1.51
CA GLN A 28 -14.86 9.56 -2.31
C GLN A 28 -15.89 8.42 -2.26
N LEU A 29 -15.44 7.17 -2.08
CA LEU A 29 -16.29 6.01 -1.88
C LEU A 29 -16.79 5.85 -0.43
N GLY A 30 -16.43 6.76 0.48
CA GLY A 30 -16.91 6.80 1.86
C GLY A 30 -16.01 6.11 2.89
N VAL A 31 -14.79 5.72 2.53
CA VAL A 31 -13.82 5.20 3.50
C VAL A 31 -13.34 6.36 4.39
N PRO A 32 -13.40 6.25 5.73
CA PRO A 32 -12.91 7.29 6.62
C PRO A 32 -11.41 7.58 6.38
N PRO A 33 -10.99 8.85 6.29
CA PRO A 33 -9.57 9.18 6.07
C PRO A 33 -8.62 8.66 7.16
N ASN A 34 -9.12 8.42 8.37
CA ASN A 34 -8.33 7.89 9.48
C ASN A 34 -8.04 6.39 9.35
N ASP A 35 -8.79 5.68 8.50
CA ASP A 35 -8.61 4.25 8.25
C ASP A 35 -7.75 4.03 6.99
N ILE A 36 -7.13 5.09 6.45
CA ILE A 36 -6.32 5.05 5.24
C ILE A 36 -4.89 5.52 5.55
N TYR A 37 -3.93 4.65 5.24
CA TYR A 37 -2.52 4.92 5.31
C TYR A 37 -1.96 4.99 3.90
N ILE A 38 -1.02 5.90 3.65
CA ILE A 38 -0.37 6.04 2.36
C ILE A 38 1.14 6.01 2.52
N GLU A 39 1.78 5.45 1.51
CA GLU A 39 3.22 5.35 1.36
C GLU A 39 3.57 5.81 -0.06
N GLU A 40 4.38 6.86 -0.17
CA GLU A 40 4.64 7.59 -1.43
C GLU A 40 6.12 7.64 -1.82
N LEU A 41 7.01 7.07 -1.00
CA LEU A 41 8.47 7.19 -1.15
C LEU A 41 9.04 6.11 -2.06
N SER A 42 8.41 4.95 -2.07
CA SER A 42 8.93 3.73 -2.68
C SER A 42 8.67 3.67 -4.18
N THR A 43 9.71 3.33 -4.94
CA THR A 43 9.61 3.21 -6.41
C THR A 43 9.54 1.77 -6.89
N GLU A 44 9.90 0.83 -6.03
CA GLU A 44 9.99 -0.59 -6.35
C GLU A 44 9.04 -1.44 -5.50
N THR A 45 8.55 -2.55 -6.07
CA THR A 45 7.58 -3.45 -5.39
C THR A 45 8.06 -3.93 -4.01
N PHE A 46 9.37 -4.15 -3.85
CA PHE A 46 9.93 -4.61 -2.58
C PHE A 46 9.95 -3.52 -1.52
N GLU A 47 10.27 -2.28 -1.91
CA GLU A 47 10.25 -1.11 -1.01
C GLU A 47 8.82 -0.82 -0.54
N ASN A 48 7.84 -0.88 -1.46
CA ASN A 48 6.42 -0.74 -1.12
C ASN A 48 6.01 -1.71 0.00
N LEU A 49 6.46 -2.97 -0.09
CA LEU A 49 6.16 -4.00 0.90
C LEU A 49 6.87 -3.74 2.23
N LEU A 50 8.13 -3.30 2.23
CA LEU A 50 8.86 -2.96 3.46
C LEU A 50 8.25 -1.78 4.20
N GLU A 51 7.86 -0.73 3.47
CA GLU A 51 7.24 0.44 4.09
C GLU A 51 5.80 0.13 4.53
N ALA A 52 5.05 -0.67 3.77
CA ALA A 52 3.76 -1.20 4.22
C ALA A 52 3.92 -2.05 5.50
N LYS A 53 4.98 -2.86 5.61
CA LYS A 53 5.29 -3.62 6.83
C LYS A 53 5.49 -2.71 8.04
N SER A 54 6.20 -1.60 7.88
CA SER A 54 6.41 -0.61 8.95
C SER A 54 5.09 -0.05 9.48
N ILE A 55 4.10 0.16 8.60
CA ILE A 55 2.75 0.58 8.99
C ILE A 55 2.02 -0.56 9.70
N ILE A 56 2.04 -1.77 9.12
CA ILE A 56 1.42 -2.98 9.68
C ILE A 56 1.90 -3.24 11.12
N ASP A 57 3.21 -3.22 11.34
CA ASP A 57 3.82 -3.49 12.64
C ASP A 57 3.51 -2.39 13.66
N ARG A 58 3.45 -1.12 13.21
CA ARG A 58 3.16 0.05 14.07
C ARG A 58 1.72 0.07 14.55
N GLU A 59 0.78 -0.22 13.66
CA GLU A 59 -0.65 -0.24 13.97
C GLU A 59 -1.09 -1.58 14.58
N GLY A 60 -0.23 -2.60 14.54
CA GLY A 60 -0.48 -3.91 15.14
C GLY A 60 -1.45 -4.79 14.33
N PHE A 61 -1.50 -4.62 13.02
CA PHE A 61 -2.36 -5.45 12.15
C PHE A 61 -1.81 -6.87 12.05
N VAL A 62 -2.68 -7.86 12.25
CA VAL A 62 -2.30 -9.29 12.29
C VAL A 62 -2.82 -10.11 11.11
N GLN A 63 -3.75 -9.54 10.31
CA GLN A 63 -4.31 -10.20 9.14
C GLN A 63 -4.30 -9.24 7.95
N ILE A 64 -3.55 -9.61 6.91
CA ILE A 64 -3.31 -8.76 5.75
C ILE A 64 -3.91 -9.40 4.50
N LEU A 65 -4.55 -8.59 3.67
CA LEU A 65 -4.95 -8.95 2.31
C LEU A 65 -4.12 -8.15 1.33
N LEU A 66 -3.21 -8.81 0.62
CA LEU A 66 -2.40 -8.19 -0.42
C LEU A 66 -3.19 -8.14 -1.73
N VAL A 67 -3.31 -6.94 -2.31
CA VAL A 67 -3.99 -6.69 -3.59
C VAL A 67 -3.00 -6.05 -4.55
N SER A 68 -2.86 -6.63 -5.75
CA SER A 68 -2.02 -6.11 -6.83
C SER A 68 -2.49 -6.67 -8.18
N ASP A 69 -1.89 -6.22 -9.28
CA ASP A 69 -2.21 -6.70 -10.62
C ASP A 69 -1.79 -8.17 -10.82
N PRO A 70 -2.55 -8.98 -11.59
CA PRO A 70 -2.28 -10.40 -11.77
C PRO A 70 -0.85 -10.73 -12.24
N LEU A 71 -0.25 -9.85 -13.05
CA LEU A 71 1.11 -10.02 -13.55
C LEU A 71 2.18 -9.89 -12.46
N HIS A 72 1.90 -9.12 -11.40
CA HIS A 72 2.82 -8.83 -10.31
C HIS A 72 2.51 -9.62 -9.02
N MET A 73 1.31 -10.22 -8.92
CA MET A 73 0.87 -10.96 -7.73
C MET A 73 1.83 -12.07 -7.30
N ARG A 74 2.37 -12.88 -8.22
CA ARG A 74 3.31 -13.95 -7.84
C ARG A 74 4.56 -13.40 -7.17
N ARG A 75 5.14 -12.33 -7.73
CA ARG A 75 6.33 -11.67 -7.19
C ARG A 75 6.04 -11.03 -5.84
N ALA A 76 4.93 -10.31 -5.74
CA ALA A 76 4.52 -9.62 -4.53
C ALA A 76 4.26 -10.59 -3.37
N LEU A 77 3.62 -11.74 -3.64
CA LEU A 77 3.39 -12.77 -2.62
C LEU A 77 4.68 -13.43 -2.13
N THR A 78 5.63 -13.74 -3.02
CA THR A 78 6.94 -14.26 -2.61
C THR A 78 7.66 -13.26 -1.71
N MET A 79 7.75 -11.99 -2.15
CA MET A 79 8.42 -10.94 -1.38
C MET A 79 7.75 -10.68 -0.03
N ALA A 80 6.41 -10.67 0.03
CA ALA A 80 5.64 -10.51 1.26
C ALA A 80 5.97 -11.64 2.26
N SER A 81 5.97 -12.88 1.78
CA SER A 81 6.34 -14.04 2.59
C SER A 81 7.78 -13.96 3.10
N ASP A 82 8.72 -13.46 2.30
CA ASP A 82 10.14 -13.35 2.68
C ASP A 82 10.34 -12.34 3.83
N ILE A 83 9.48 -11.32 3.92
CA ILE A 83 9.56 -10.26 4.95
C ILE A 83 8.55 -10.45 6.10
N GLY A 84 7.73 -11.50 6.06
CA GLY A 84 6.76 -11.83 7.10
C GLY A 84 5.51 -10.94 7.09
N ILE A 85 5.00 -10.61 5.91
CA ILE A 85 3.62 -10.13 5.67
C ILE A 85 2.79 -11.30 5.16
#